data_AF-N6T101-F1
#
_entry.id   AF-N6T101-F1
#
_cell.length_a   1.000
_cell.length_b   1.000
_cell.length_c   1.000
_cell.angle_alpha   90.00
_cell.angle_beta   90.00
_cell.angle_gamma   90.00
#
_symmetry.space_group_name_H-M   'P 1'
#
loop_
_entity.id
_entity.type
_entity.pdbx_description
1 polymer ?
#
loop_
_entity_poly.entity_id
_entity_poly.type
_entity_poly.pdbx_seq_one_letter_code
_entity_poly.pdbx_strand_id
1 'polypeptide(L)'
;MTVDAPWFVRNSQIYRDLKWEPLRDFIARKAGADLQKAESHCNEDLRNAVSYEPMDMGPRKKRPRHQLTQQGNRQTVQTVAYSHQVV
;
A
#
# COMPACT_ATOMS: atom_id res chain seq x y z
N MET A 1 5.75 -2.29 -30.66
CA MET A 1 4.77 -3.35 -30.31
C MET A 1 3.38 -2.76 -30.35
N THR A 2 2.64 -3.10 -31.40
CA THR A 2 1.23 -2.74 -31.59
C THR A 2 0.40 -3.69 -30.75
N VAL A 3 -0.16 -3.18 -29.65
CA VAL A 3 -1.13 -3.94 -28.86
C VAL A 3 -2.41 -3.92 -29.67
N ASP A 4 -2.77 -5.05 -30.28
CA ASP A 4 -3.99 -5.22 -31.08
C ASP A 4 -5.21 -5.38 -30.16
N ALA A 5 -5.46 -4.34 -29.37
CA ALA A 5 -6.59 -4.24 -28.46
C ALA A 5 -7.19 -2.85 -28.64
N PRO A 6 -8.29 -2.71 -29.41
CA PRO A 6 -8.89 -1.40 -29.72
C PRO A 6 -9.41 -0.66 -28.47
N TRP A 7 -9.61 -1.37 -27.36
CA TRP A 7 -9.98 -0.82 -26.05
C TRP A 7 -8.77 -0.43 -25.18
N PHE A 8 -7.54 -0.74 -25.59
CA PHE A 8 -6.34 -0.42 -24.81
C PHE A 8 -5.85 0.99 -25.15
N VAL A 9 -6.18 1.94 -24.29
CA VAL A 9 -5.67 3.32 -24.35
C VAL A 9 -4.56 3.48 -23.30
N ARG A 10 -3.44 4.10 -23.68
CA ARG A 10 -2.38 4.40 -22.70
C ARG A 10 -2.79 5.56 -21.80
N ASN A 11 -2.45 5.47 -20.51
CA ASN A 11 -2.71 6.55 -19.54
C ASN A 11 -2.19 7.92 -20.00
N SER A 12 -1.07 7.97 -20.74
CA SER A 12 -0.54 9.21 -21.30
C SER A 12 -1.48 9.89 -22.31
N GLN A 13 -2.21 9.11 -23.11
CA GLN A 13 -3.19 9.64 -24.06
C GLN A 13 -4.43 10.16 -23.33
N ILE A 14 -4.90 9.42 -22.32
CA ILE A 14 -6.03 9.82 -21.46
C ILE A 14 -5.73 11.16 -20.78
N TYR A 15 -4.58 11.29 -20.13
CA TYR A 15 -4.21 12.53 -19.42
C TYR A 15 -4.04 13.72 -20.37
N ARG A 16 -3.46 13.51 -21.57
CA ARG A 16 -3.32 14.55 -22.59
C ARG A 16 -4.68 15.03 -23.10
N ASP A 17 -5.57 14.10 -23.44
CA ASP A 17 -6.81 14.40 -24.15
C ASP A 17 -7.87 14.96 -23.19
N LEU A 18 -7.95 14.45 -21.96
CA LEU A 18 -8.85 14.95 -20.92
C LEU A 18 -8.29 16.16 -20.15
N LYS A 19 -7.03 16.55 -20.42
CA LYS A 19 -6.28 17.56 -19.66
C LYS A 19 -6.36 17.36 -18.14
N TRP A 20 -6.42 16.10 -17.73
CA TRP A 20 -6.56 15.76 -16.32
C TRP A 20 -5.22 15.94 -15.62
N GLU A 21 -5.30 16.54 -14.44
CA GLU A 21 -4.19 16.55 -13.51
C GLU A 21 -3.79 15.10 -13.19
N PRO A 22 -2.49 14.76 -13.25
CA PRO A 22 -2.04 13.46 -12.80
C PRO A 22 -2.51 13.21 -11.37
N LEU A 23 -3.08 12.03 -11.11
CA LEU A 23 -3.64 11.68 -9.80
C LEU A 23 -2.64 11.93 -8.65
N ARG A 24 -1.35 11.71 -8.91
CA ARG A 24 -0.27 12.00 -7.97
C ARG A 24 -0.24 13.47 -7.53
N ASP A 25 -0.36 14.38 -8.49
CA ASP A 25 -0.24 15.83 -8.24
C ASP A 25 -1.51 16.33 -7.53
N PHE A 26 -2.68 15.81 -7.93
CA PHE A 26 -3.94 16.04 -7.23
C PHE A 26 -3.86 15.61 -5.77
N ILE A 27 -3.39 14.39 -5.50
CA ILE A 27 -3.24 13.85 -4.14
C ILE A 27 -2.26 14.71 -3.34
N ALA A 28 -1.12 15.08 -3.94
CA ALA A 28 -0.12 15.91 -3.26
C ALA A 28 -0.68 17.29 -2.87
N ARG A 29 -1.37 17.96 -3.81
CA ARG A 29 -2.00 19.26 -3.55
C ARG A 29 -3.08 19.14 -2.47
N LYS A 30 -3.92 18.11 -2.57
CA LYS A 30 -5.02 17.88 -1.62
C LYS A 30 -4.49 17.59 -0.22
N ALA A 31 -3.48 16.71 -0.11
CA ALA A 31 -2.83 16.40 1.15
C ALA A 31 -2.18 17.64 1.77
N GLY A 32 -1.46 18.45 1.00
CA GLY A 32 -0.85 19.69 1.51
C GLY A 32 -1.88 20.67 2.08
N ALA A 33 -3.00 20.89 1.38
CA ALA A 33 -4.07 21.76 1.84
C ALA A 33 -4.76 21.22 3.12
N ASP A 34 -5.01 19.91 3.17
CA ASP A 34 -5.65 19.29 4.33
C ASP A 34 -4.74 19.28 5.57
N LEU A 35 -3.42 19.06 5.39
CA LEU A 35 -2.44 19.14 6.48
C LEU A 35 -2.30 20.56 7.02
N GLN A 36 -2.20 21.58 6.17
CA GLN A 36 -2.13 22.98 6.60
C GLN A 36 -3.38 23.41 7.38
N LYS A 37 -4.55 22.94 6.95
CA LYS A 37 -5.81 23.16 7.67
C LYS A 37 -5.83 22.47 9.03
N ALA A 38 -5.25 21.27 9.12
CA ALA A 38 -5.18 20.52 10.36
C ALA A 38 -4.16 21.12 11.35
N GLU A 39 -3.03 21.66 10.88
CA GLU A 39 -2.07 22.42 11.70
C GLU A 39 -2.67 23.68 12.34
N SER A 40 -3.56 24.36 11.62
CA SER A 40 -4.23 25.58 12.09
C SER A 40 -5.56 25.31 12.83
N HIS A 41 -5.87 24.05 13.13
CA HIS A 41 -7.14 23.68 13.75
C HIS A 41 -7.24 24.18 15.20
N CYS A 42 -8.44 24.55 15.63
CA CYS A 42 -8.72 24.95 17.03
C CYS A 42 -8.60 23.79 18.04
N ASN A 43 -8.51 22.54 17.57
CA ASN A 43 -8.45 21.35 18.40
C ASN A 43 -6.99 20.88 18.41
N GLU A 44 -6.41 20.85 19.61
CA GLU A 44 -5.02 20.48 19.82
C GLU A 44 -4.71 19.04 19.42
N ASP A 45 -5.63 18.09 19.64
CA ASP A 45 -5.44 16.69 19.28
C ASP A 45 -5.31 16.51 17.76
N LEU A 46 -6.06 17.30 16.98
CA LEU A 46 -6.00 17.27 15.53
C LEU A 46 -4.67 17.85 15.00
N ARG A 47 -4.12 18.87 15.68
CA ARG A 47 -2.78 19.38 15.35
C ARG A 47 -1.70 18.36 15.68
N ASN A 48 -1.80 17.72 16.86
CA ASN A 48 -0.85 16.72 17.31
C ASN A 48 -0.85 15.47 16.41
N ALA A 49 -2.00 15.11 15.85
CA ALA A 49 -2.09 14.01 14.89
C ALA A 49 -1.35 14.27 13.57
N VAL A 50 -1.23 15.53 13.14
CA VAL A 50 -0.44 15.93 11.96
C VAL A 50 1.06 15.89 12.27
N SER A 51 1.44 16.33 13.47
CA SER A 51 2.81 16.28 13.99
C SER A 51 3.20 14.87 14.45
N TYR A 52 2.83 13.85 13.67
CA TYR A 52 3.17 12.47 13.97
C TYR A 52 4.69 12.27 13.81
N GLU A 53 5.41 12.32 14.92
CA GLU A 53 6.71 11.71 15.00
C GLU A 53 6.51 10.19 15.10
N PRO A 54 7.03 9.40 14.15
CA PRO A 54 7.00 7.95 14.29
C PRO A 54 7.80 7.59 15.53
N MET A 55 7.10 7.27 16.63
CA MET A 55 7.74 6.63 17.78
C MET A 55 8.55 5.46 17.26
N ASP A 56 9.82 5.39 17.64
CA ASP A 56 10.65 4.22 17.38
C ASP A 56 10.13 3.08 18.26
N MET A 57 9.07 2.43 17.78
CA MET A 57 8.38 1.32 18.44
C MET A 57 9.19 0.01 18.33
N GLY A 58 10.48 0.11 18.02
CA GLY A 58 11.36 -1.01 17.72
C GLY A 58 10.93 -1.79 16.47
N PRO A 59 11.51 -2.98 16.26
CA PRO A 59 11.21 -3.79 15.09
C PRO A 59 9.71 -4.14 15.03
N ARG A 60 9.00 -3.63 14.01
CA ARG A 60 7.60 -4.01 13.75
C ARG A 60 7.49 -5.53 13.66
N LYS A 61 6.74 -6.14 14.59
CA LYS A 61 6.42 -7.57 14.54
C LYS A 61 5.78 -7.90 13.18
N LYS A 62 6.47 -8.71 12.38
CA LYS A 62 5.94 -9.19 11.10
C LYS A 62 4.77 -10.14 11.35
N ARG A 63 3.75 -10.08 10.49
CA ARG A 63 2.65 -11.04 10.52
C ARG A 63 3.20 -12.45 10.29
N PRO A 64 2.60 -13.51 10.87
CA PRO A 64 3.09 -14.88 10.73
C PRO A 64 3.38 -15.31 9.27
N ARG A 65 2.53 -14.90 8.32
CA ARG A 65 2.71 -15.16 6.88
C ARG A 65 4.02 -14.62 6.30
N HIS A 66 4.56 -13.53 6.87
CA HIS A 66 5.80 -12.90 6.42
C HIS A 66 7.04 -13.35 7.21
N GLN A 67 6.87 -14.20 8.25
CA GLN A 67 7.99 -14.77 9.00
C GLN A 67 8.60 -15.97 8.25
N LEU A 68 7.77 -16.75 7.54
CA LEU A 68 8.18 -17.96 6.84
C LEU A 68 9.02 -17.70 5.58
N THR A 69 8.87 -16.54 4.92
CA THR A 69 9.62 -16.20 3.71
C THR A 69 11.12 -15.97 3.95
N GLN A 70 11.53 -15.74 5.21
CA GLN A 70 12.94 -15.61 5.59
C GLN A 70 13.61 -16.96 5.92
N GLN A 71 12.82 -18.04 6.10
CA GLN A 71 13.32 -19.39 6.42
C GLN A 71 13.43 -20.30 5.19
N GLY A 72 13.26 -19.73 3.98
CA GLY A 72 13.24 -20.43 2.70
C GLY A 72 14.59 -20.99 2.23
N ASN A 73 15.37 -21.60 3.12
CA ASN A 73 16.55 -22.39 2.73
C ASN A 73 16.81 -23.64 3.61
N ARG A 74 15.90 -24.09 4.48
CA ARG A 74 16.25 -25.21 5.39
C ARG A 74 15.23 -26.28 5.76
N GLN A 75 14.07 -26.40 5.11
CA GLN A 75 13.13 -27.47 5.49
C GLN A 75 12.62 -28.23 4.28
N THR A 76 13.22 -29.41 4.08
CA THR A 76 12.68 -30.52 3.29
C THR A 76 11.29 -30.85 3.83
N VAL A 77 10.30 -30.68 2.96
CA VAL A 77 8.90 -30.98 3.25
C VAL A 77 8.76 -32.50 3.42
N GLN A 78 8.56 -32.97 4.65
CA GLN A 78 8.01 -34.32 4.87
C GLN A 78 6.50 -34.24 4.68
N THR A 79 6.02 -34.83 3.59
CA THR A 79 4.60 -35.07 3.34
C THR A 79 4.09 -36.14 4.29
N VAL A 80 3.35 -35.71 5.33
CA VAL A 80 2.56 -36.65 6.14
C VAL A 80 1.26 -36.92 5.39
N ALA A 81 1.14 -38.10 4.80
CA ALA A 81 -0.09 -38.58 4.19
C ALA A 81 -1.09 -38.96 5.30
N TYR A 82 -2.24 -38.28 5.34
CA TYR A 82 -3.35 -38.66 6.23
C TYR A 82 -4.09 -39.86 5.62
N SER A 83 -3.96 -41.02 6.24
CA SER A 83 -4.79 -42.19 5.97
C SER A 83 -6.17 -41.98 6.62
N HIS A 84 -7.17 -41.68 5.80
CA HIS A 84 -8.57 -41.74 6.19
C HIS A 84 -8.99 -43.21 6.35
N GLN A 85 -9.33 -43.63 7.56
CA GLN A 85 -10.08 -44.86 7.80
C GLN A 85 -11.57 -44.52 7.79
N VAL A 86 -12.34 -45.24 6.97
CA VAL A 86 -13.78 -45.12 6.84
C VAL A 86 -14.40 -46.45 7.26
N VAL A 87 -15.33 -46.35 8.21
CA VAL A 87 -16.19 -47.35 8.87
C VAL A 87 -15.55 -48.20 9.97
#